data_AF-A0A8H7TAN7-F1
#
_entry.id   AF-A0A8H7TAN7-F1
#
_cell.length_a   1.000
_cell.length_b   1.000
_cell.length_c   1.000
_cell.angle_alpha   90.00
_cell.angle_beta   90.00
_cell.angle_gamma   90.00
#
_symmetry.space_group_name_H-M   'P 1'
#
loop_
_entity.id
_entity.type
_entity.pdbx_description
1 polymer ?
#
loop_
_entity_poly.entity_id
_entity_poly.type
_entity_poly.pdbx_seq_one_letter_code
_entity_poly.pdbx_strand_id
1 'polypeptide(L)'
;MDVASLFANVGASATGSIISKITCYPLDTIAVQYQTSTRRPLLSVPLRAYYRGIGVTILTVTPATAVYLTTREATQIALLPHLGDSSLNDALSGCIAELAGSVLFTPMEVLKARLQISRSGREGKLLYQLRNIAAKEGFRGFYRGYVMGIASYIPFNILWWTTYGNVRRGMPDRSVQTQIACGAGVAAATSAAFIHPLELVKTRYQVATSDTVAAAGVVTGTRNSDREGLRQVVRNVMGESGPKGFYAGFLPTLMRSVPSAIIMMSVFEHLKAKRKDPGQESAL
;
A
#
# COMPACT_ATOMS: atom_id res chain seq x y z
N MET A 1 -0.32 -3.38 -27.31
CA MET A 1 0.79 -3.26 -26.34
C MET A 1 1.72 -4.44 -26.61
N ASP A 2 2.99 -4.20 -26.90
CA ASP A 2 3.94 -5.25 -27.29
C ASP A 2 4.45 -6.03 -26.06
N VAL A 3 4.80 -7.31 -26.20
CA VAL A 3 5.25 -8.16 -25.08
C VAL A 3 6.51 -7.59 -24.43
N ALA A 4 7.42 -7.01 -25.22
CA ALA A 4 8.61 -6.31 -24.72
C ALA A 4 8.24 -5.09 -23.85
N SER A 5 7.19 -4.35 -24.21
CA SER A 5 6.71 -3.21 -23.43
C SER A 5 6.10 -3.60 -22.09
N LEU A 6 5.46 -4.77 -22.02
CA LEU A 6 4.90 -5.32 -20.80
C LEU A 6 6.03 -5.69 -19.81
N PHE A 7 7.04 -6.44 -20.27
CA PHE A 7 8.18 -6.83 -19.42
C PHE A 7 8.98 -5.62 -18.92
N ALA A 8 9.17 -4.61 -19.76
CA ALA A 8 9.82 -3.36 -19.36
C ALA A 8 9.02 -2.59 -18.29
N ASN A 9 7.70 -2.54 -18.42
CA ASN A 9 6.82 -1.90 -17.42
C ASN A 9 6.82 -2.64 -16.08
N VAL A 10 6.86 -3.98 -16.12
CA VAL A 10 7.02 -4.82 -14.93
C VAL A 10 8.37 -4.50 -14.26
N GLY A 11 9.45 -4.41 -15.03
CA GLY A 11 10.78 -4.04 -14.54
C GLY A 11 10.84 -2.64 -13.91
N ALA A 12 10.28 -1.62 -14.58
CA ALA A 12 10.25 -0.26 -14.06
C ALA A 12 9.44 -0.14 -12.76
N SER A 13 8.29 -0.83 -12.70
CA SER A 13 7.45 -0.89 -11.49
C SER A 13 8.15 -1.61 -10.34
N ALA A 14 8.85 -2.71 -10.64
CA ALA A 14 9.62 -3.46 -9.66
C ALA A 14 10.79 -2.63 -9.09
N THR A 15 11.57 -1.97 -9.96
CA THR A 15 12.68 -1.10 -9.54
C THR A 15 12.18 0.10 -8.73
N GLY A 16 11.08 0.74 -9.15
CA GLY A 16 10.46 1.83 -8.38
C GLY A 16 9.99 1.40 -7.00
N SER A 17 9.36 0.23 -6.90
CA SER A 17 8.95 -0.36 -5.62
C SER A 17 10.16 -0.68 -4.72
N ILE A 18 11.22 -1.28 -5.27
CA ILE A 18 12.42 -1.62 -4.51
C ILE A 18 13.12 -0.37 -3.99
N ILE A 19 13.35 0.64 -4.86
CA ILE A 19 14.02 1.88 -4.48
C ILE A 19 13.20 2.64 -3.43
N SER A 20 11.89 2.83 -3.65
CA SER A 20 11.01 3.47 -2.67
C SER A 20 11.05 2.72 -1.33
N LYS A 21 11.03 1.39 -1.35
CA LYS A 21 11.14 0.60 -0.12
C LYS A 21 12.49 0.75 0.53
N ILE A 22 13.61 0.72 -0.18
CA ILE A 22 14.94 0.93 0.43
C ILE A 22 15.03 2.31 1.08
N THR A 23 14.59 3.37 0.39
CA THR A 23 14.70 4.73 0.90
C THR A 23 13.74 5.02 2.06
N CYS A 24 12.49 4.54 1.98
CA CYS A 24 11.46 4.85 2.96
C CYS A 24 11.28 3.79 4.04
N TYR A 25 11.98 2.66 3.99
CA TYR A 25 11.85 1.59 5.01
C TYR A 25 12.05 2.08 6.45
N PRO A 26 13.05 2.96 6.74
CA PRO A 26 13.23 3.47 8.09
C PRO A 26 12.02 4.29 8.57
N LEU A 27 11.39 5.07 7.68
CA LEU A 27 10.19 5.84 7.98
C LEU A 27 8.97 4.92 8.19
N ASP A 28 8.83 3.87 7.37
CA ASP A 28 7.82 2.82 7.55
C ASP A 28 7.97 2.19 8.95
N THR A 29 9.21 1.84 9.34
CA THR A 29 9.50 1.26 10.66
C THR A 29 9.20 2.22 11.82
N ILE A 30 9.56 3.50 11.69
CA ILE A 30 9.28 4.53 12.71
C ILE A 30 7.78 4.78 12.86
N ALA A 31 7.06 4.89 11.75
CA ALA A 31 5.61 5.09 11.75
C ALA A 31 4.89 3.91 12.43
N VAL A 32 5.31 2.67 12.14
CA VAL A 32 4.77 1.47 12.79
C VAL A 32 5.04 1.47 14.29
N GLN A 33 6.27 1.81 14.72
CA GLN A 33 6.60 1.91 16.15
C GLN A 33 5.74 2.95 16.89
N TYR A 34 5.42 4.06 16.22
CA TYR A 34 4.50 5.08 16.74
C TYR A 34 3.05 4.56 16.84
N GLN A 35 2.60 3.76 15.88
CA GLN A 35 1.24 3.20 15.85
C GLN A 35 1.04 2.05 16.86
N THR A 36 2.06 1.27 17.17
CA THR A 36 1.97 0.11 18.08
C THR A 36 2.38 0.42 19.54
N SER A 37 2.48 1.70 19.92
CA SER A 37 2.87 2.16 21.27
C SER A 37 4.17 1.57 21.83
N THR A 38 4.99 0.94 20.99
CA THR A 38 6.26 0.31 21.37
C THR A 38 7.36 1.35 21.30
N ARG A 39 7.33 2.33 22.23
CA ARG A 39 8.31 3.42 22.27
C ARG A 39 9.70 2.88 22.58
N ARG A 40 10.51 2.62 21.54
CA ARG A 40 11.96 2.50 21.67
C ARG A 40 12.58 3.89 21.45
N PRO A 41 13.64 4.28 22.17
CA PRO A 41 14.31 5.54 21.91
C PRO A 41 14.88 5.53 20.49
N LEU A 42 14.43 6.46 19.64
CA LEU A 42 14.79 6.54 18.21
C LEU A 42 16.31 6.61 17.98
N LEU A 43 17.02 7.25 18.91
CA LEU A 43 18.47 7.48 18.86
C LEU A 43 19.31 6.31 19.40
N SER A 44 18.72 5.31 20.07
CA SER A 44 19.47 4.19 20.67
C SER A 44 19.42 2.91 19.84
N VAL A 45 18.83 2.95 18.63
CA VAL A 45 18.62 1.79 17.77
C VAL A 45 19.57 1.87 16.57
N PRO A 46 20.41 0.85 16.30
CA PRO A 46 21.33 0.87 15.18
C PRO A 46 20.56 0.88 13.84
N LEU A 47 21.09 1.59 12.83
CA LEU A 47 20.46 1.72 11.49
C LEU A 47 20.05 0.37 10.88
N ARG A 48 20.86 -0.68 11.08
CA ARG A 48 20.56 -2.04 10.59
C ARG A 48 19.26 -2.63 11.15
N ALA A 49 18.84 -2.24 12.35
CA ALA A 49 17.60 -2.71 12.95
C ALA A 49 16.36 -2.11 12.27
N TYR A 50 16.47 -0.93 11.67
CA TYR A 50 15.39 -0.31 10.91
C TYR A 50 15.09 -1.06 9.61
N TYR A 51 16.09 -1.71 9.00
CA TYR A 51 15.96 -2.49 7.76
C TYR A 51 15.53 -3.95 7.97
N ARG A 52 15.24 -4.36 9.22
CA ARG A 52 14.84 -5.72 9.52
C ARG A 52 13.51 -6.05 8.84
N GLY A 53 13.49 -7.10 8.02
CA GLY A 53 12.30 -7.54 7.27
C GLY A 53 12.13 -6.93 5.88
N ILE A 54 13.08 -6.09 5.43
CA ILE A 54 13.01 -5.50 4.08
C ILE A 54 13.05 -6.56 2.98
N GLY A 55 13.82 -7.64 3.15
CA GLY A 55 13.89 -8.73 2.18
C GLY A 55 12.55 -9.45 1.97
N VAL A 56 11.80 -9.67 3.06
CA VAL A 56 10.44 -10.23 2.96
C VAL A 56 9.52 -9.23 2.27
N THR A 57 9.61 -7.94 2.62
CA THR A 57 8.80 -6.89 1.99
C THR A 57 9.10 -6.74 0.50
N ILE A 58 10.35 -6.83 0.07
CA ILE A 58 10.71 -6.78 -1.35
C ILE A 58 10.18 -8.02 -2.08
N LEU A 59 10.40 -9.20 -1.51
CA LEU A 59 9.98 -10.47 -2.12
C LEU A 59 8.46 -10.53 -2.30
N THR A 60 7.71 -9.97 -1.33
CA THR A 60 6.26 -10.02 -1.36
C THR A 60 5.65 -8.80 -2.07
N VAL A 61 6.02 -7.58 -1.73
CA VAL A 61 5.32 -6.40 -2.26
C VAL A 61 5.65 -6.12 -3.74
N THR A 62 6.88 -6.41 -4.17
CA THR A 62 7.35 -6.01 -5.51
C THR A 62 6.57 -6.67 -6.66
N PRO A 63 6.31 -8.00 -6.66
CA PRO A 63 5.51 -8.63 -7.71
C PRO A 63 4.08 -8.06 -7.78
N ALA A 64 3.45 -7.80 -6.64
CA ALA A 64 2.11 -7.24 -6.61
C ALA A 64 2.05 -5.81 -7.12
N THR A 65 2.98 -4.94 -6.70
CA THR A 65 3.08 -3.56 -7.23
C THR A 65 3.36 -3.56 -8.73
N ALA A 66 4.16 -4.51 -9.23
CA ALA A 66 4.43 -4.63 -10.65
C ALA A 66 3.17 -5.00 -11.44
N VAL A 67 2.41 -6.01 -10.99
CA VAL A 67 1.12 -6.38 -11.61
C VAL A 67 0.14 -5.21 -11.56
N TYR A 68 0.06 -4.50 -10.43
CA TYR A 68 -0.82 -3.37 -10.25
C TYR A 68 -0.51 -2.21 -11.23
N LEU A 69 0.73 -1.70 -11.23
CA LEU A 69 1.09 -0.55 -12.08
C LEU A 69 1.04 -0.88 -13.57
N THR A 70 1.42 -2.10 -13.96
CA THR A 70 1.34 -2.55 -15.36
C THR A 70 -0.11 -2.71 -15.82
N THR A 71 -0.97 -3.30 -15.00
CA THR A 71 -2.41 -3.43 -15.29
C THR A 71 -3.06 -2.06 -15.39
N ARG A 72 -2.68 -1.13 -14.50
CA ARG A 72 -3.17 0.25 -14.55
C ARG A 72 -2.85 0.92 -15.87
N GLU A 73 -1.59 0.87 -16.31
CA GLU A 73 -1.20 1.46 -17.58
C GLU A 73 -1.91 0.82 -18.78
N ALA A 74 -1.98 -0.52 -18.80
CA ALA A 74 -2.67 -1.24 -19.87
C ALA A 74 -4.15 -0.82 -19.96
N THR A 75 -4.81 -0.71 -18.80
CA THR A 75 -6.21 -0.29 -18.71
C THR A 75 -6.38 1.18 -19.08
N GLN A 76 -5.49 2.05 -18.63
CA GLN A 76 -5.52 3.48 -18.94
C GLN A 76 -5.41 3.72 -20.45
N ILE A 77 -4.52 2.99 -21.14
CA ILE A 77 -4.36 3.04 -22.60
C ILE A 77 -5.60 2.48 -23.30
N ALA A 78 -6.17 1.37 -22.80
CA ALA A 78 -7.36 0.76 -23.39
C ALA A 78 -8.63 1.63 -23.26
N LEU A 79 -8.74 2.39 -22.17
CA LEU A 79 -9.87 3.29 -21.92
C LEU A 79 -9.71 4.67 -22.57
N LEU A 80 -8.49 5.04 -22.98
CA LEU A 80 -8.18 6.34 -23.58
C LEU A 80 -9.07 6.69 -24.80
N PRO A 81 -9.38 5.78 -25.75
CA PRO A 81 -10.23 6.10 -26.90
C PRO A 81 -11.69 6.40 -26.53
N HIS A 82 -12.17 5.88 -25.40
CA HIS A 82 -13.57 5.99 -24.99
C HIS A 82 -13.80 7.12 -23.99
N LEU A 83 -12.84 7.34 -23.10
CA LEU A 83 -12.99 8.24 -21.95
C LEU A 83 -12.02 9.43 -21.96
N GLY A 84 -11.07 9.47 -22.90
CA GLY A 84 -10.03 10.50 -22.96
C GLY A 84 -9.10 10.49 -21.74
N ASP A 85 -8.30 11.56 -21.60
CA ASP A 85 -7.47 11.83 -20.42
C ASP A 85 -8.33 12.48 -19.31
N SER A 86 -9.36 11.77 -18.89
CA SER A 86 -10.33 12.22 -17.89
C SER A 86 -10.12 11.52 -16.54
N SER A 87 -10.59 12.16 -15.47
CA SER A 87 -10.57 11.59 -14.12
C SER A 87 -11.31 10.26 -14.01
N LEU A 88 -12.27 10.02 -14.90
CA LEU A 88 -13.02 8.77 -14.95
C LEU A 88 -12.14 7.63 -15.48
N ASN A 89 -11.29 7.90 -16.48
CA ASN A 89 -10.27 6.97 -16.93
C ASN A 89 -9.26 6.67 -15.80
N ASP A 90 -8.78 7.70 -15.11
CA ASP A 90 -7.87 7.56 -13.96
C ASP A 90 -8.47 6.68 -12.85
N ALA A 91 -9.75 6.89 -12.51
CA ALA A 91 -10.46 6.13 -11.49
C ALA A 91 -10.68 4.66 -11.89
N LEU A 92 -11.20 4.41 -13.11
CA LEU A 92 -11.50 3.05 -13.57
C LEU A 92 -10.24 2.21 -13.77
N SER A 93 -9.20 2.81 -14.36
CA SER A 93 -7.90 2.13 -14.51
C SER A 93 -7.28 1.78 -13.16
N GLY A 94 -7.40 2.66 -12.16
CA GLY A 94 -7.01 2.39 -10.78
C GLY A 94 -7.80 1.24 -10.13
N CYS A 95 -9.12 1.17 -10.34
CA CYS A 95 -9.96 0.10 -9.79
C CYS A 95 -9.64 -1.28 -10.40
N ILE A 96 -9.50 -1.34 -11.72
CA ILE A 96 -9.19 -2.59 -12.42
C ILE A 96 -7.79 -3.08 -12.04
N ALA A 97 -6.83 -2.16 -11.94
CA ALA A 97 -5.50 -2.46 -11.42
C ALA A 97 -5.52 -2.97 -9.98
N GLU A 98 -6.32 -2.37 -9.11
CA GLU A 98 -6.49 -2.83 -7.72
C GLU A 98 -7.04 -4.25 -7.67
N LEU A 99 -8.06 -4.57 -8.45
CA LEU A 99 -8.64 -5.92 -8.50
C LEU A 99 -7.64 -6.97 -9.02
N ALA A 100 -6.81 -6.61 -9.98
CA ALA A 100 -5.76 -7.50 -10.48
C ALA A 100 -4.61 -7.66 -9.46
N GLY A 101 -4.17 -6.56 -8.86
CA GLY A 101 -3.11 -6.53 -7.87
C GLY A 101 -3.51 -7.21 -6.55
N SER A 102 -4.78 -7.08 -6.13
CA SER A 102 -5.29 -7.59 -4.86
C SER A 102 -5.18 -9.10 -4.74
N VAL A 103 -5.22 -9.82 -5.87
CA VAL A 103 -5.01 -11.28 -5.92
C VAL A 103 -3.64 -11.66 -5.37
N LEU A 104 -2.62 -10.85 -5.65
CA LEU A 104 -1.27 -11.05 -5.14
C LEU A 104 -1.05 -10.35 -3.80
N PHE A 105 -1.55 -9.12 -3.61
CA PHE A 105 -1.37 -8.38 -2.36
C PHE A 105 -1.93 -9.13 -1.14
N THR A 106 -3.11 -9.72 -1.25
CA THR A 106 -3.82 -10.31 -0.12
C THR A 106 -3.09 -11.48 0.56
N PRO A 107 -2.67 -12.55 -0.16
CA PRO A 107 -1.90 -13.63 0.47
C PRO A 107 -0.62 -13.13 1.14
N MET A 108 -0.03 -12.08 0.57
CA MET A 108 1.22 -11.50 1.04
C MET A 108 1.05 -10.64 2.28
N GLU A 109 -0.04 -9.88 2.37
CA GLU A 109 -0.45 -9.18 3.60
C GLU A 109 -0.73 -10.17 4.73
N VAL A 110 -1.45 -11.26 4.45
CA VAL A 110 -1.73 -12.31 5.43
C VAL A 110 -0.43 -12.95 5.94
N LEU A 111 0.50 -13.30 5.04
CA LEU A 111 1.80 -13.87 5.41
C LEU A 111 2.65 -12.89 6.21
N LYS A 112 2.71 -11.62 5.80
CA LYS A 112 3.46 -10.58 6.51
C LYS A 112 2.90 -10.37 7.91
N ALA A 113 1.58 -10.29 8.05
CA ALA A 113 0.92 -10.16 9.35
C ALA A 113 1.26 -11.35 10.26
N ARG A 114 1.22 -12.60 9.75
CA ARG A 114 1.58 -13.82 10.52
C ARG A 114 3.04 -13.80 10.95
N LEU A 115 3.95 -13.38 10.08
CA LEU A 115 5.36 -13.29 10.40
C LEU A 115 5.66 -12.21 11.45
N GLN A 116 4.93 -11.09 11.44
CA GLN A 116 5.10 -10.01 12.40
C GLN A 116 4.68 -10.40 13.83
N ILE A 117 3.69 -11.29 13.96
CA ILE A 117 3.21 -11.77 15.27
C ILE A 117 3.90 -13.06 15.74
N SER A 118 4.60 -13.77 14.85
CA SER A 118 5.23 -15.05 15.17
C SER A 118 6.41 -14.89 16.12
N ARG A 119 6.55 -15.81 17.09
CA ARG A 119 7.70 -15.85 18.01
C ARG A 119 8.97 -16.29 17.28
N SER A 120 10.13 -15.92 17.84
CA SER A 120 11.44 -16.31 17.31
C SER A 120 11.57 -17.83 17.21
N GLY A 121 12.11 -18.33 16.09
CA GLY A 121 12.32 -19.76 15.86
C GLY A 121 11.71 -20.25 14.54
N ARG A 122 11.16 -21.47 14.52
CA ARG A 122 10.57 -22.09 13.33
C ARG A 122 9.30 -21.36 12.84
N GLU A 123 8.54 -20.78 13.76
CA GLU A 123 7.33 -20.01 13.48
C GLU A 123 7.63 -18.69 12.75
N GLY A 124 8.81 -18.11 12.94
CA GLY A 124 9.26 -16.91 12.24
C GLY A 124 9.73 -17.14 10.78
N LYS A 125 9.65 -18.37 10.25
CA LYS A 125 10.08 -18.69 8.89
C LYS A 125 8.91 -18.59 7.90
N LEU A 126 9.12 -17.88 6.78
CA LEU A 126 8.11 -17.69 5.72
C LEU A 126 7.55 -19.01 5.19
N LEU A 127 8.43 -19.98 4.87
CA LEU A 127 8.03 -21.29 4.35
C LEU A 127 7.20 -22.10 5.35
N TYR A 128 7.47 -21.95 6.65
CA TYR A 128 6.68 -22.60 7.68
C TYR A 128 5.26 -22.02 7.71
N GLN A 129 5.13 -20.69 7.69
CA GLN A 129 3.82 -20.03 7.69
C GLN A 129 3.01 -20.34 6.42
N LEU A 130 3.66 -20.33 5.25
CA LEU A 130 3.05 -20.76 3.99
C LEU A 130 2.45 -22.17 4.10
N ARG A 131 3.26 -23.14 4.55
CA ARG A 131 2.82 -24.53 4.70
C ARG A 131 1.74 -24.68 5.78
N ASN A 132 1.86 -23.95 6.89
CA ASN A 132 0.93 -24.01 8.01
C ASN A 132 -0.46 -23.48 7.61
N ILE A 133 -0.53 -22.36 6.87
CA ILE A 133 -1.79 -21.83 6.35
C ILE A 133 -2.40 -22.82 5.35
N ALA A 134 -1.61 -23.29 4.39
CA ALA A 134 -2.09 -24.23 3.38
C ALA A 134 -2.62 -25.54 3.98
N ALA A 135 -1.95 -26.07 5.01
CA ALA A 135 -2.34 -27.34 5.64
C ALA A 135 -3.52 -27.22 6.61
N LYS A 136 -3.66 -26.09 7.34
CA LYS A 136 -4.69 -25.93 8.38
C LYS A 136 -5.93 -25.16 7.93
N GLU A 137 -5.76 -24.14 7.09
CA GLU A 137 -6.82 -23.21 6.69
C GLU A 137 -7.16 -23.33 5.19
N GLY A 138 -6.36 -24.11 4.44
CA GLY A 138 -6.49 -24.27 3.01
C GLY A 138 -6.26 -22.97 2.24
N PHE A 139 -6.66 -22.96 0.97
CA PHE A 139 -6.48 -21.80 0.09
C PHE A 139 -7.26 -20.56 0.57
N ARG A 140 -8.42 -20.77 1.23
CA ARG A 140 -9.24 -19.69 1.80
C ARG A 140 -8.52 -18.90 2.89
N GLY A 141 -7.60 -19.53 3.64
CA GLY A 141 -6.81 -18.85 4.68
C GLY A 141 -5.97 -17.70 4.13
N PHE A 142 -5.49 -17.79 2.89
CA PHE A 142 -4.69 -16.75 2.23
C PHE A 142 -5.50 -15.51 1.81
N TYR A 143 -6.81 -15.65 1.65
CA TYR A 143 -7.70 -14.56 1.23
C TYR A 143 -8.60 -14.07 2.37
N ARG A 144 -8.21 -14.35 3.61
CA ARG A 144 -8.93 -13.88 4.80
C ARG A 144 -8.93 -12.35 4.82
N GLY A 145 -10.11 -11.76 4.74
CA GLY A 145 -10.28 -10.31 4.70
C GLY A 145 -10.21 -9.68 3.30
N TYR A 146 -10.15 -10.48 2.22
CA TYR A 146 -10.09 -10.00 0.83
C TYR A 146 -11.19 -8.99 0.47
N VAL A 147 -12.46 -9.34 0.77
CA VAL A 147 -13.62 -8.49 0.47
C VAL A 147 -13.53 -7.15 1.21
N MET A 148 -13.16 -7.18 2.49
CA MET A 148 -12.93 -5.96 3.28
C MET A 148 -11.71 -5.18 2.77
N GLY A 149 -10.70 -5.90 2.29
CA GLY A 149 -9.53 -5.39 1.58
C GLY A 149 -9.94 -4.46 0.45
N ILE A 150 -10.62 -5.05 -0.54
CA ILE A 150 -11.13 -4.38 -1.74
C ILE A 150 -12.08 -3.24 -1.38
N ALA A 151 -13.00 -3.45 -0.44
CA ALA A 151 -13.98 -2.43 -0.06
C ALA A 151 -13.34 -1.13 0.45
N SER A 152 -12.13 -1.19 1.03
CA SER A 152 -11.38 0.00 1.42
C SER A 152 -10.39 0.47 0.35
N TYR A 153 -9.75 -0.44 -0.37
CA TYR A 153 -8.75 -0.08 -1.36
C TYR A 153 -9.35 0.53 -2.64
N ILE A 154 -10.54 0.12 -3.08
CA ILE A 154 -11.20 0.73 -4.25
C ILE A 154 -11.44 2.24 -4.04
N PRO A 155 -12.14 2.67 -2.96
CA PRO A 155 -12.32 4.11 -2.70
C PRO A 155 -11.00 4.87 -2.59
N PHE A 156 -9.99 4.28 -1.94
CA PHE A 156 -8.65 4.86 -1.85
C PHE A 156 -8.04 5.10 -3.23
N ASN A 157 -8.05 4.07 -4.09
CA ASN A 157 -7.48 4.14 -5.43
C ASN A 157 -8.20 5.17 -6.30
N ILE A 158 -9.55 5.21 -6.25
CA ILE A 158 -10.34 6.21 -6.99
C ILE A 158 -9.91 7.62 -6.60
N LEU A 159 -9.87 7.92 -5.30
CA LEU A 159 -9.48 9.25 -4.81
C LEU A 159 -8.04 9.57 -5.19
N TRP A 160 -7.12 8.62 -5.01
CA TRP A 160 -5.69 8.83 -5.27
C TRP A 160 -5.44 9.13 -6.75
N TRP A 161 -5.91 8.29 -7.68
CA TRP A 161 -5.63 8.47 -9.11
C TRP A 161 -6.38 9.66 -9.70
N THR A 162 -7.62 9.90 -9.28
CA THR A 162 -8.38 11.08 -9.70
C THR A 162 -7.69 12.36 -9.26
N THR A 163 -7.24 12.43 -8.02
CA THR A 163 -6.54 13.61 -7.48
C THR A 163 -5.20 13.79 -8.18
N TYR A 164 -4.42 12.72 -8.35
CA TYR A 164 -3.15 12.74 -9.05
C TYR A 164 -3.29 13.27 -10.49
N GLY A 165 -4.25 12.72 -11.24
CA GLY A 165 -4.54 13.12 -12.63
C GLY A 165 -5.01 14.58 -12.74
N ASN A 166 -5.93 15.00 -11.87
CA ASN A 166 -6.42 16.39 -11.85
C ASN A 166 -5.33 17.40 -11.50
N VAL A 167 -4.52 17.12 -10.48
CA VAL A 167 -3.43 18.01 -10.07
C VAL A 167 -2.41 18.13 -11.20
N ARG A 168 -2.03 17.02 -11.83
CA ARG A 168 -1.11 17.01 -12.97
C ARG A 168 -1.67 17.80 -14.17
N ARG A 169 -2.93 17.56 -14.55
CA ARG A 169 -3.62 18.28 -15.64
C ARG A 169 -3.77 19.78 -15.37
N GLY A 170 -3.84 20.20 -14.11
CA GLY A 170 -3.93 21.60 -13.71
C GLY A 170 -2.61 22.39 -13.74
N MET A 171 -1.47 21.74 -14.00
CA MET A 171 -0.15 22.39 -14.07
C MET A 171 0.68 21.93 -15.28
N PRO A 172 0.16 22.04 -16.51
CA PRO A 172 0.81 21.52 -17.72
C PRO A 172 2.17 22.18 -17.99
N ASP A 173 2.34 23.46 -17.62
CA ASP A 173 3.55 24.25 -17.89
C ASP A 173 4.70 23.98 -16.89
N ARG A 174 4.49 23.14 -15.88
CA ARG A 174 5.51 22.82 -14.88
C ARG A 174 6.34 21.62 -15.29
N SER A 175 7.57 21.52 -14.76
CA SER A 175 8.43 20.35 -15.01
C SER A 175 7.74 19.05 -14.57
N VAL A 176 8.05 17.95 -15.25
CA VAL A 176 7.48 16.63 -14.96
C VAL A 176 7.71 16.24 -13.50
N GLN A 177 8.87 16.56 -12.94
CA GLN A 177 9.20 16.32 -11.53
C GLN A 177 8.30 17.11 -10.58
N THR A 178 8.02 18.38 -10.87
CA THR A 178 7.08 19.20 -10.07
C THR A 178 5.66 18.66 -10.18
N GLN A 179 5.22 18.27 -11.38
CA GLN A 179 3.91 17.65 -11.59
C GLN A 179 3.76 16.38 -10.74
N ILE A 180 4.79 15.52 -10.71
CA ILE A 180 4.78 14.28 -9.93
C ILE A 180 4.82 14.57 -8.43
N ALA A 181 5.70 15.47 -7.97
CA ALA A 181 5.84 15.76 -6.55
C ALA A 181 4.55 16.37 -5.98
N CYS A 182 3.98 17.38 -6.65
CA CYS A 182 2.73 17.99 -6.24
C CYS A 182 1.55 17.03 -6.43
N GLY A 183 1.47 16.34 -7.56
CA GLY A 183 0.40 15.38 -7.86
C GLY A 183 0.34 14.23 -6.86
N ALA A 184 1.46 13.54 -6.65
CA ALA A 184 1.54 12.39 -5.73
C ALA A 184 1.40 12.82 -4.27
N GLY A 185 1.98 13.97 -3.90
CA GLY A 185 1.89 14.50 -2.54
C GLY A 185 0.47 14.90 -2.15
N VAL A 186 -0.21 15.67 -3.01
CA VAL A 186 -1.61 16.08 -2.78
C VAL A 186 -2.53 14.85 -2.83
N ALA A 187 -2.36 13.96 -3.82
CA ALA A 187 -3.14 12.74 -3.90
C ALA A 187 -3.03 11.88 -2.63
N ALA A 188 -1.81 11.66 -2.13
CA ALA A 188 -1.57 10.89 -0.91
C ALA A 188 -2.19 11.57 0.33
N ALA A 189 -2.07 12.88 0.46
CA ALA A 189 -2.62 13.60 1.60
C ALA A 189 -4.16 13.63 1.59
N THR A 190 -4.77 13.91 0.45
CA THR A 190 -6.22 13.95 0.28
C THR A 190 -6.82 12.56 0.44
N SER A 191 -6.28 11.54 -0.23
CA SER A 191 -6.82 10.18 -0.09
C SER A 191 -6.69 9.68 1.34
N ALA A 192 -5.57 9.94 2.03
CA ALA A 192 -5.44 9.63 3.45
C ALA A 192 -6.51 10.35 4.28
N ALA A 193 -6.74 11.65 4.10
CA ALA A 193 -7.69 12.41 4.92
C ALA A 193 -9.13 11.88 4.85
N PHE A 194 -9.57 11.43 3.67
CA PHE A 194 -10.93 10.92 3.47
C PHE A 194 -11.09 9.44 3.82
N ILE A 195 -10.05 8.63 3.60
CA ILE A 195 -10.13 7.17 3.76
C ILE A 195 -9.72 6.71 5.17
N HIS A 196 -8.95 7.53 5.91
CA HIS A 196 -8.43 7.15 7.23
C HIS A 196 -9.49 6.66 8.23
N PRO A 197 -10.70 7.25 8.34
CA PRO A 197 -11.76 6.70 9.19
C PRO A 197 -12.18 5.27 8.81
N LEU A 198 -12.31 4.99 7.50
CA LEU A 198 -12.68 3.68 6.98
C LEU A 198 -11.56 2.66 7.22
N GLU A 199 -10.31 3.06 7.00
CA GLU A 199 -9.13 2.25 7.28
C GLU A 199 -9.01 1.90 8.76
N LEU A 200 -9.31 2.85 9.66
CA LEU A 200 -9.28 2.59 11.10
C LEU A 200 -10.32 1.53 11.50
N VAL A 201 -11.54 1.64 11.01
CA VAL A 201 -12.61 0.65 11.30
C VAL A 201 -12.25 -0.71 10.72
N LYS A 202 -11.80 -0.78 9.46
CA LYS A 202 -11.32 -2.01 8.82
C LYS A 202 -10.20 -2.64 9.63
N THR A 203 -9.20 -1.85 10.02
CA THR A 203 -8.03 -2.35 10.75
C THR A 203 -8.42 -2.89 12.12
N ARG A 204 -9.25 -2.15 12.89
CA ARG A 204 -9.77 -2.64 14.18
C ARG A 204 -10.59 -3.94 14.01
N TYR A 205 -11.46 -4.01 13.01
CA TYR A 205 -12.25 -5.20 12.74
C TYR A 205 -11.38 -6.41 12.34
N GLN A 206 -10.41 -6.21 11.44
CA GLN A 206 -9.50 -7.26 11.00
C GLN A 206 -8.60 -7.77 12.13
N VAL A 207 -8.12 -6.86 13.00
CA VAL A 207 -7.36 -7.21 14.21
C VAL A 207 -8.22 -8.01 15.17
N ALA A 208 -9.42 -7.51 15.50
CA ALA A 208 -10.32 -8.19 16.42
C ALA A 208 -10.70 -9.59 15.91
N THR A 209 -10.99 -9.74 14.61
CA THR A 209 -11.41 -11.02 14.00
C THR A 209 -10.24 -11.99 13.78
N SER A 210 -9.00 -11.55 13.99
CA SER A 210 -7.83 -12.41 13.84
C SER A 210 -7.44 -13.05 15.17
N ASP A 211 -7.74 -14.34 15.33
CA ASP A 211 -7.36 -15.14 16.52
C ASP A 211 -5.85 -15.12 16.78
N THR A 212 -5.07 -14.97 15.71
CA THR A 212 -3.61 -14.87 15.79
C THR A 212 -3.12 -13.54 16.36
N VAL A 213 -3.83 -12.43 16.12
CA VAL A 213 -3.46 -11.10 16.66
C VAL A 213 -3.97 -10.94 18.10
N ALA A 214 -5.14 -11.50 18.41
CA ALA A 214 -5.66 -11.58 19.77
C ALA A 214 -4.71 -12.33 20.72
N ALA A 215 -4.04 -13.39 20.24
CA ALA A 215 -3.04 -14.12 21.00
C ALA A 215 -1.70 -13.36 21.20
N ALA A 216 -1.40 -12.37 20.36
CA ALA A 216 -0.14 -11.63 20.40
C ALA A 216 -0.18 -10.41 21.33
N GLY A 217 -1.37 -9.91 21.69
CA GLY A 217 -1.53 -8.77 22.61
C GLY A 217 -0.93 -7.44 22.13
N VAL A 218 -0.60 -7.32 20.84
CA VAL A 218 0.23 -6.23 20.29
C VAL A 218 -0.56 -4.94 19.99
N VAL A 219 -1.90 -4.96 19.99
CA VAL A 219 -2.70 -3.81 19.57
C VAL A 219 -3.50 -3.23 20.74
N THR A 220 -3.01 -2.13 21.30
CA THR A 220 -3.75 -1.29 22.26
C THR A 220 -4.98 -0.69 21.59
N GLY A 221 -6.17 -0.92 22.16
CA GLY A 221 -7.42 -0.29 21.74
C GLY A 221 -8.39 -1.16 20.92
N THR A 222 -8.24 -2.49 20.96
CA THR A 222 -9.23 -3.42 20.40
C THR A 222 -9.91 -4.21 21.51
N ARG A 223 -11.23 -4.44 21.39
CA ARG A 223 -12.05 -5.18 22.34
C ARG A 223 -12.45 -6.54 21.79
N ASN A 224 -12.70 -7.51 22.68
CA ASN A 224 -13.30 -8.78 22.27
C ASN A 224 -14.67 -8.58 21.60
N SER A 225 -15.41 -7.53 21.97
CA SER A 225 -16.69 -7.17 21.34
C SER A 225 -16.56 -6.55 19.94
N ASP A 226 -15.36 -6.10 19.52
CA ASP A 226 -15.14 -5.66 18.14
C ASP A 226 -15.32 -6.81 17.12
N ARG A 227 -15.30 -8.06 17.60
CA ARG A 227 -15.60 -9.29 16.83
C ARG A 227 -17.08 -9.40 16.44
N GLU A 228 -17.97 -8.71 17.14
CA GLU A 228 -19.42 -8.78 16.92
C GLU A 228 -19.85 -8.11 15.62
N GLY A 229 -19.01 -7.25 15.03
CA GLY A 229 -19.19 -6.70 13.70
C GLY A 229 -18.75 -5.24 13.54
N LEU A 230 -18.70 -4.76 12.30
CA LEU A 230 -18.29 -3.39 11.95
C LEU A 230 -19.06 -2.30 12.72
N ARG A 231 -20.36 -2.50 12.94
CA ARG A 231 -21.20 -1.55 13.70
C ARG A 231 -20.75 -1.42 15.14
N GLN A 232 -20.31 -2.52 15.75
CA GLN A 232 -19.83 -2.51 17.13
C GLN A 232 -18.48 -1.81 17.21
N VAL A 233 -17.60 -1.99 16.23
CA VAL A 233 -16.33 -1.24 16.11
C VAL A 233 -16.60 0.28 16.05
N VAL A 234 -17.51 0.72 15.17
CA VAL A 234 -17.87 2.14 15.05
C VAL A 234 -18.42 2.69 16.36
N ARG A 235 -19.31 1.94 17.03
CA ARG A 235 -19.88 2.31 18.33
C ARG A 235 -18.81 2.42 19.42
N ASN A 236 -17.88 1.47 19.46
CA ASN A 236 -16.78 1.47 20.42
C ASN A 236 -15.85 2.67 20.21
N VAL A 237 -15.46 2.97 18.96
CA VAL A 237 -14.63 4.15 18.64
C VAL A 237 -15.33 5.44 19.05
N MET A 238 -16.62 5.57 18.71
CA MET A 238 -17.42 6.74 19.11
C MET A 238 -17.54 6.89 20.62
N GLY A 239 -17.73 5.80 21.37
CA GLY A 239 -17.83 5.82 22.83
C GLY A 239 -16.51 6.11 23.54
N GLU A 240 -15.38 5.71 22.97
CA GLU A 240 -14.04 5.83 23.59
C GLU A 240 -13.40 7.21 23.39
N SER A 241 -13.48 7.76 22.18
CA SER A 241 -12.73 8.97 21.81
C SER A 241 -13.54 9.93 20.95
N GLY A 242 -14.84 9.67 20.79
CA GLY A 242 -15.72 10.45 19.94
C GLY A 242 -15.28 10.44 18.47
N PRO A 243 -15.74 11.42 17.68
CA PRO A 243 -15.41 11.53 16.25
C PRO A 243 -13.90 11.67 15.97
N LYS A 244 -13.13 12.26 16.90
CA LYS A 244 -11.67 12.41 16.76
C LYS A 244 -10.94 11.06 16.82
N GLY A 245 -11.54 10.05 17.46
CA GLY A 245 -11.00 8.70 17.54
C GLY A 245 -10.78 8.06 16.16
N PHE A 246 -11.60 8.40 15.17
CA PHE A 246 -11.46 7.90 13.80
C PHE A 246 -10.22 8.41 13.08
N TYR A 247 -9.58 9.48 13.57
CA TYR A 247 -8.35 10.05 13.03
C TYR A 247 -7.11 9.70 13.85
N ALA A 248 -7.22 8.78 14.80
CA ALA A 248 -6.07 8.28 15.54
C ALA A 248 -5.04 7.66 14.56
N GLY A 249 -3.77 8.10 14.66
CA GLY A 249 -2.70 7.63 13.77
C GLY A 249 -2.64 8.31 12.40
N PHE A 250 -3.42 9.36 12.15
CA PHE A 250 -3.42 10.09 10.87
C PHE A 250 -2.08 10.75 10.54
N LEU A 251 -1.47 11.47 11.50
CA LEU A 251 -0.20 12.16 11.28
C LEU A 251 0.95 11.19 10.90
N PRO A 252 1.18 10.06 11.61
CA PRO A 252 2.14 9.03 11.17
C PRO A 252 1.85 8.49 9.77
N THR A 253 0.57 8.37 9.40
CA THR A 253 0.14 7.89 8.08
C THR A 253 0.51 8.88 6.98
N LEU A 254 0.32 10.18 7.21
CA LEU A 254 0.75 11.22 6.27
C LEU A 254 2.27 11.27 6.10
N MET A 255 3.01 11.26 7.21
CA MET A 255 4.48 11.30 7.19
C MET A 255 5.09 10.13 6.40
N ARG A 256 4.40 8.99 6.36
CA ARG A 256 4.81 7.80 5.62
C ARG A 256 4.35 7.82 4.16
N SER A 257 3.07 8.11 3.92
CA SER A 257 2.45 7.97 2.61
C SER A 257 2.94 9.00 1.59
N VAL A 258 3.10 10.26 2.00
CA VAL A 258 3.45 11.36 1.10
C VAL A 258 4.86 11.18 0.50
N PRO A 259 5.94 10.99 1.29
CA PRO A 259 7.27 10.80 0.71
C PRO A 259 7.38 9.53 -0.12
N SER A 260 6.77 8.43 0.35
CA SER A 260 6.79 7.14 -0.36
C SER A 260 6.11 7.22 -1.72
N ALA A 261 4.98 7.93 -1.81
CA ALA A 261 4.26 8.14 -3.07
C ALA A 261 5.06 9.00 -4.05
N ILE A 262 5.66 10.11 -3.58
CA ILE A 262 6.48 10.99 -4.42
C ILE A 262 7.67 10.22 -5.01
N ILE A 263 8.42 9.47 -4.18
CA ILE A 263 9.58 8.71 -4.64
C ILE A 263 9.17 7.62 -5.63
N MET A 264 8.14 6.84 -5.30
CA MET A 264 7.67 5.75 -6.16
C MET A 264 7.25 6.26 -7.54
N MET A 265 6.45 7.34 -7.60
CA MET A 265 6.01 7.91 -8.86
C MET A 265 7.14 8.59 -9.62
N SER A 266 8.07 9.24 -8.94
CA SER A 266 9.24 9.87 -9.58
C SER A 266 10.12 8.86 -10.28
N VAL A 267 10.41 7.74 -9.60
CA VAL A 267 11.21 6.66 -10.19
C VAL A 267 10.46 6.00 -11.34
N PHE A 268 9.17 5.72 -11.17
CA PHE A 268 8.34 5.11 -12.20
C PHE A 268 8.31 5.94 -13.48
N GLU A 269 8.01 7.23 -13.39
CA GLU A 269 7.94 8.13 -14.55
C GLU A 269 9.33 8.40 -15.16
N HIS A 270 10.41 8.45 -14.37
CA HIS A 270 11.75 8.63 -14.91
C HIS A 270 12.21 7.43 -15.75
N LEU A 271 11.96 6.21 -15.26
CA LEU A 271 12.25 4.98 -16.02
C LEU A 271 11.38 4.85 -17.27
N LYS A 272 10.13 5.33 -17.19
CA LYS A 272 9.22 5.41 -18.34
C LYS A 272 9.62 6.47 -19.36
N ALA A 273 10.14 7.62 -18.93
CA ALA A 273 10.60 8.68 -19.82
C ALA A 273 11.83 8.24 -20.61
N LYS A 274 12.81 7.59 -19.96
CA LYS A 274 14.00 7.03 -20.62
C LYS A 274 13.65 5.99 -21.70
N ARG A 275 12.46 5.37 -21.62
CA ARG A 275 11.92 4.43 -22.61
C ARG A 275 11.30 5.10 -23.84
N LYS A 276 10.88 6.38 -23.78
CA LYS A 276 10.40 7.13 -24.95
C LYS A 276 11.54 7.69 -25.82
N ASP A 277 12.76 7.72 -25.28
CA ASP A 277 13.96 8.30 -25.92
C ASP A 277 15.04 7.31 -26.45
N PRO A 278 14.75 6.06 -26.89
CA PRO A 278 15.80 5.17 -27.39
C PRO A 278 16.37 5.57 -28.77
N GLY A 279 16.03 6.76 -29.29
CA GLY A 279 16.50 7.27 -30.59
C GLY A 279 17.68 8.26 -30.53
N GLN A 280 18.16 8.68 -29.34
CA GLN A 280 19.26 9.67 -29.25
C GLN A 280 20.55 9.15 -28.59
N GLU A 281 20.58 7.95 -28.02
CA GLU A 281 21.79 7.39 -27.39
C GLU A 281 22.72 6.63 -28.37
N SER A 282 22.50 6.70 -29.69
CA SER A 282 23.39 6.11 -30.73
C SER A 282 24.13 7.15 -31.58
N ALA A 283 24.19 8.40 -31.15
CA ALA A 283 24.94 9.46 -31.82
C ALA A 283 25.72 10.33 -30.83
N LEU A 284 26.59 9.72 -30.04
CA LEU A 284 27.77 10.35 -29.44
C LEU A 284 28.88 9.30 -29.28
#